data_AF-A0A1X2GHH6-F1
#
_entry.id   AF-A0A1X2GHH6-F1
#
_cell.length_a   1.000
_cell.length_b   1.000
_cell.length_c   1.000
_cell.angle_alpha   90.00
_cell.angle_beta   90.00
_cell.angle_gamma   90.00
#
_symmetry.space_group_name_H-M   'P 1'
#
loop_
_entity.id
_entity.type
_entity.pdbx_description
1 polymer ?
#
loop_
_entity_poly.entity_id
_entity_poly.type
_entity_poly.pdbx_seq_one_letter_code
_entity_poly.pdbx_strand_id
1 'polypeptide(L)' 'DLNPIEEAWAKIKNQVRKTPLSTNDDLAGRIQEATRMVTPTDCRGWLRHSISYFGKCLDMAPI' A
#
# COMPACT_ATOMS: atom_id res chain seq x y z
N ASP A 1 6.20 -7.50 2.36
CA ASP A 1 5.39 -8.68 2.68
C ASP A 1 4.89 -8.78 4.11
N LEU A 2 5.69 -8.60 5.16
CA LEU A 2 5.22 -8.81 6.55
C LEU A 2 4.44 -7.65 7.18
N ASN A 3 4.68 -6.43 6.71
CA ASN A 3 3.99 -5.24 7.19
C ASN A 3 2.99 -4.77 6.13
N PRO A 4 1.67 -4.85 6.37
CA PRO A 4 0.64 -4.51 5.39
C PRO A 4 0.63 -3.01 5.02
N ILE A 5 1.28 -2.13 5.80
CA ILE A 5 1.38 -0.71 5.44
C ILE A 5 2.19 -0.47 4.16
N GLU A 6 3.12 -1.39 3.84
CA GLU A 6 3.93 -1.29 2.61
C GLU A 6 3.05 -1.43 1.37
N GLU A 7 2.09 -2.35 1.40
CA GLU A 7 1.10 -2.54 0.34
C GLU A 7 0.16 -1.33 0.21
N ALA A 8 -0.22 -0.74 1.33
CA ALA A 8 -1.00 0.49 1.35
C ALA A 8 -0.24 1.62 0.65
N TRP A 9 1.04 1.83 1.00
CA TRP A 9 1.87 2.83 0.36
C TRP A 9 2.13 2.54 -1.11
N ALA A 10 2.24 1.27 -1.52
CA ALA A 10 2.34 0.89 -2.92
C ALA A 10 1.09 1.33 -3.71
N LYS A 11 -0.12 1.04 -3.20
CA LYS A 11 -1.37 1.50 -3.81
C LYS A 11 -1.47 3.02 -3.86
N ILE A 12 -1.19 3.71 -2.75
CA ILE A 12 -1.26 5.18 -2.66
C ILE A 12 -0.29 5.82 -3.66
N LYS A 13 0.97 5.39 -3.69
CA LYS A 13 1.97 5.90 -4.65
C LYS A 13 1.54 5.67 -6.09
N ASN A 14 0.98 4.49 -6.39
CA ASN A 14 0.48 4.19 -7.73
C ASN A 14 -0.65 5.15 -8.12
N GLN A 15 -1.57 5.48 -7.21
CA GLN A 15 -2.62 6.46 -7.49
C GLN A 15 -2.05 7.87 -7.71
N VAL A 16 -1.15 8.34 -6.84
CA VAL A 16 -0.53 9.67 -6.97
C VAL A 16 0.24 9.81 -8.29
N ARG A 17 0.89 8.74 -8.76
CA ARG A 17 1.70 8.73 -9.98
C ARG A 17 0.91 8.55 -11.28
N LYS A 18 -0.39 8.26 -11.21
CA LYS A 18 -1.23 8.07 -12.42
C LYS A 18 -1.21 9.28 -13.35
N THR A 19 -1.10 10.48 -12.78
CA THR A 19 -0.99 11.73 -13.53
C THR A 19 0.26 12.49 -13.07
N PRO A 20 1.02 13.09 -14.00
CA PRO A 20 2.13 13.96 -13.62
C PRO A 20 1.68 15.09 -12.69
N LEU A 21 2.59 15.52 -11.82
CA LEU A 21 2.43 16.75 -11.05
C LEU A 21 2.84 17.93 -11.92
N SER A 22 2.04 18.98 -11.89
CA SER A 22 2.34 20.31 -12.41
C SER A 22 2.76 21.23 -11.26
N THR A 23 3.30 22.40 -11.59
CA THR A 23 3.70 23.42 -10.60
C THR A 23 2.54 23.95 -9.74
N ASN A 24 1.29 23.77 -10.18
CA ASN A 24 0.11 24.22 -9.45
C ASN A 24 -0.54 23.11 -8.61
N ASP A 25 0.00 21.89 -8.64
CA ASP A 25 -0.58 20.77 -7.90
C ASP A 25 -0.16 20.76 -6.43
N ASP A 26 -1.14 20.54 -5.56
CA ASP A 26 -0.90 20.21 -4.16
C ASP A 26 -0.66 18.71 -4.00
N LEU A 27 0.61 18.35 -3.79
CA LEU A 27 1.01 16.96 -3.53
C LEU A 27 0.31 16.40 -2.28
N ALA A 28 0.15 17.20 -1.22
CA ALA A 28 -0.47 16.73 0.02
C ALA A 28 -1.95 16.41 -0.21
N GLY A 29 -2.69 17.28 -0.90
CA GLY A 29 -4.06 17.04 -1.32
C GLY A 29 -4.22 15.80 -2.20
N ARG A 30 -3.33 15.58 -3.18
CA ARG A 30 -3.34 14.36 -4.00
C ARG A 30 -3.05 13.10 -3.21
N ILE A 31 -2.12 13.14 -2.24
CA ILE A 31 -1.87 12.01 -1.33
C ILE A 31 -3.13 11.75 -0.50
N GLN A 32 -3.76 12.79 0.04
CA GLN A 32 -5.00 12.65 0.81
C GLN A 32 -6.10 11.99 -0.03
N GLU A 33 -6.28 12.40 -1.29
CA GLU A 33 -7.25 11.78 -2.17
C GLU A 33 -6.92 10.32 -2.49
N ALA A 34 -5.65 10.02 -2.78
CA ALA A 34 -5.19 8.65 -2.97
C ALA A 34 -5.42 7.78 -1.73
N THR A 35 -5.29 8.31 -0.51
CA THR A 35 -5.59 7.56 0.72
C THR A 35 -7.07 7.22 0.86
N ARG A 36 -7.99 8.08 0.37
CA ARG A 36 -9.44 7.80 0.37
C ARG A 36 -9.83 6.65 -0.55
N MET A 37 -8.99 6.33 -1.54
CA MET A 37 -9.17 5.20 -2.46
C MET A 37 -8.76 3.84 -1.85
N VAL A 38 -8.23 3.84 -0.62
CA VAL A 38 -7.96 2.61 0.13
C VAL A 38 -9.26 2.12 0.77
N THR A 39 -9.68 0.90 0.41
CA THR A 39 -10.91 0.30 0.90
C THR A 39 -10.66 -0.69 2.04
N PRO A 40 -11.66 -0.99 2.87
CA PRO A 40 -11.57 -2.07 3.84
C PRO A 40 -11.23 -3.44 3.22
N THR A 41 -11.64 -3.68 1.97
CA THR A 41 -11.33 -4.91 1.26
C THR A 41 -9.85 -5.00 0.92
N ASP A 42 -9.23 -3.89 0.50
CA ASP A 42 -7.78 -3.84 0.29
C ASP A 42 -7.04 -4.14 1.60
N CYS A 43 -7.40 -3.47 2.69
CA CYS A 43 -6.75 -3.68 3.99
C CYS A 43 -6.83 -5.14 4.45
N ARG A 44 -8.01 -5.78 4.32
CA ARG A 44 -8.15 -7.21 4.63
C ARG A 44 -7.30 -8.09 3.73
N GLY A 45 -7.17 -7.75 2.45
CA GLY A 45 -6.29 -8.45 1.51
C GLY A 45 -4.83 -8.37 1.95
N TRP A 46 -4.33 -7.17 2.26
CA TRP A 46 -2.94 -6.96 2.68
C TRP A 46 -2.60 -7.60 4.03
N LEU A 47 -3.54 -7.61 4.97
CA LEU A 47 -3.40 -8.35 6.22
C LEU A 47 -3.25 -9.85 5.97
N ARG A 48 -4.11 -10.43 5.13
CA ARG A 48 -4.03 -11.86 4.76
C ARG A 48 -2.73 -12.18 4.01
N HIS A 49 -2.32 -11.32 3.09
CA HIS A 49 -1.03 -11.41 2.41
C HIS A 49 0.09 -11.49 3.43
N SER A 50 0.14 -10.56 4.38
CA SER A 50 1.18 -10.52 5.42
C SER A 50 1.21 -11.78 6.29
N ILE A 51 0.04 -12.24 6.74
CA ILE A 51 -0.09 -13.47 7.54
C ILE A 51 0.44 -14.70 6.77
N SER A 52 0.27 -14.75 5.45
CA SER A 52 0.72 -15.89 4.65
C SER A 52 2.24 -16.10 4.66
N TYR A 53 3.02 -15.06 5.01
CA TYR A 53 4.47 -15.16 5.14
C TYR A 53 4.93 -15.55 6.54
N PHE A 54 4.05 -15.56 7.54
CA PHE A 54 4.45 -15.85 8.92
C PHE A 54 5.01 -17.26 9.06
N GLY A 55 4.43 -18.26 8.40
CA GLY A 55 4.96 -19.63 8.37
C GLY A 55 6.40 -19.66 7.83
N LYS A 56 6.63 -19.04 6.67
CA LYS A 56 7.97 -18.95 6.08
C LYS A 56 8.99 -18.27 7.02
N CYS A 57 8.58 -17.23 7.74
CA CYS A 57 9.44 -16.57 8.72
C CYS A 57 9.82 -17.49 9.88
N LEU A 58 8.85 -18.22 10.43
CA LEU A 58 9.07 -19.15 11.52
C LEU A 58 9.96 -20.33 11.09
N ASP A 59 9.81 -20.76 9.84
CA ASP A 59 10.62 -21.81 9.24
C ASP A 59 11.99 -21.32 8.74
N MET A 60 12.30 -20.02 8.89
CA MET A 60 13.49 -19.36 8.34
C MET A 60 13.66 -19.60 6.82
N ALA A 61 12.57 -19.86 6.13
CA ALA A 61 12.52 -20.03 4.69
C ALA A 61 12.59 -18.66 4.00
N PRO A 62 13.13 -18.58 2.77
CA PRO A 62 13.13 -17.35 1.99
C PRO A 62 11.72 -16.77 1.83
N ILE A 63 11.60 -15.46 2.07
CA ILE A 63 10.36 -14.68 2.05
C ILE A 63 10.28 -13.96 0.71
#